data_AF-A0A4Z1DGZ8-F1
#
_entry.id   AF-A0A4Z1DGZ8-F1
#
_cell.length_a   1.000
_cell.length_b   1.000
_cell.length_c   1.000
_cell.angle_alpha   90.00
_cell.angle_beta   90.00
_cell.angle_gamma   90.00
#
_symmetry.space_group_name_H-M   'P 1'
#
loop_
_entity.id
_entity.type
_entity.pdbx_description
1 polymer ?
#
loop_
_entity_poly.entity_id
_entity_poly.type
_entity_poly.pdbx_seq_one_letter_code
_entity_poly.pdbx_strand_id
1 'polypeptide(L)'
;MARMSRDCEVIVIALGAQEVMEPLTRPDAHREWHQCFEPIPGMDAWAIDFWRRNWTGLLPHLEQMPWPFPQSVQVLLRDQDDDCFGLWMLHEGRLKEVPLPCTVREADDLAPLGSVLTRTDRGGCSAV
;
A
#
# COMPACT_ATOMS: atom_id res chain seq x y z
N MET A 1 7.82 -20.22 -19.50
CA MET A 1 8.80 -19.49 -18.67
C MET A 1 8.12 -19.12 -17.37
N ALA A 2 8.59 -19.62 -16.23
CA ALA A 2 7.99 -19.34 -14.93
C ALA A 2 8.15 -17.86 -14.59
N ARG A 3 7.04 -17.17 -14.31
CA ARG A 3 6.99 -15.74 -13.98
C ARG A 3 7.53 -15.54 -12.55
N MET A 4 8.85 -15.44 -12.41
CA MET A 4 9.57 -14.89 -11.25
C MET A 4 9.80 -13.41 -11.55
N SER A 5 9.48 -12.38 -10.77
CA SER A 5 9.17 -12.19 -9.34
C SER A 5 7.95 -11.25 -9.27
N ARG A 6 7.02 -11.48 -8.34
CA ARG A 6 5.93 -10.53 -8.08
C ARG A 6 6.42 -9.48 -7.11
N ASP A 7 6.66 -8.29 -7.65
CA ASP A 7 7.09 -7.13 -6.87
C ASP A 7 5.84 -6.33 -6.47
N CYS A 8 5.68 -6.08 -5.18
CA CYS A 8 4.63 -5.23 -4.61
C CYS A 8 5.31 -4.10 -3.84
N GLU A 9 4.99 -2.87 -4.22
CA GLU A 9 5.51 -1.64 -3.63
C GLU A 9 4.43 -1.01 -2.76
N VAL A 10 4.78 -0.71 -1.51
CA VAL A 10 3.89 -0.04 -0.56
C VAL A 10 4.56 1.21 -0.03
N ILE A 11 3.86 2.34 -0.13
CA ILE A 11 4.31 3.62 0.41
C ILE A 11 3.28 4.08 1.44
N VAL A 12 3.74 4.40 2.65
CA VAL A 12 2.93 4.99 3.71
C VAL A 12 3.34 6.45 3.86
N ILE A 13 2.37 7.36 3.75
CA ILE A 13 2.54 8.79 4.03
C ILE A 13 1.68 9.10 5.26
N ALA A 14 2.29 9.62 6.33
CA ALA A 14 1.59 9.88 7.58
C ALA A 14 2.27 11.00 8.38
N LEU A 15 1.57 12.12 8.55
CA LEU A 15 2.11 13.32 9.22
C LEU A 15 2.56 13.00 10.65
N GLY A 16 3.78 13.41 11.02
CA GLY A 16 4.32 13.25 12.37
C GLY A 16 4.49 11.80 12.83
N ALA A 17 4.46 10.82 11.93
CA ALA A 17 4.44 9.40 12.28
C ALA A 17 5.82 8.77 12.55
N GLN A 18 6.88 9.57 12.68
CA GLN A 18 8.26 9.09 12.86
C GLN A 18 8.40 8.05 13.97
N GLU A 19 7.84 8.32 15.16
CA GLU A 19 7.93 7.41 16.32
C GLU A 19 7.11 6.13 16.10
N VAL A 20 5.97 6.25 15.42
CA VAL A 20 5.06 5.13 15.13
C VAL A 20 5.65 4.21 14.06
N MET A 21 6.37 4.78 13.08
CA MET A 21 7.00 4.06 11.98
C MET A 21 8.39 3.51 12.34
N GLU A 22 9.07 4.03 13.35
CA GLU A 22 10.43 3.61 13.73
C GLU A 22 10.57 2.08 13.92
N PRO A 23 9.65 1.37 14.62
CA PRO A 23 9.75 -0.08 14.77
C PRO A 23 9.65 -0.83 13.45
N LEU A 24 8.91 -0.29 12.48
CA LEU A 24 8.72 -0.90 11.17
C LEU A 24 9.97 -0.84 10.29
N THR A 25 10.93 0.03 10.62
CA THR A 25 12.21 0.18 9.91
C THR A 25 13.28 -0.83 10.34
N ARG A 26 12.96 -1.70 11.30
CA ARG A 26 13.87 -2.71 11.84
C ARG A 26 13.32 -4.11 11.60
N PRO A 27 14.17 -5.14 11.46
CA PRO A 27 13.70 -6.52 11.40
C PRO A 27 12.95 -6.91 12.67
N ASP A 28 11.85 -7.66 12.51
CA ASP A 28 11.08 -8.20 13.64
C ASP A 28 10.55 -9.58 13.25
N ALA A 29 10.92 -10.59 14.02
CA ALA A 29 10.56 -11.99 13.79
C ALA A 29 9.11 -12.32 14.17
N HIS A 30 8.40 -11.41 14.85
CA HIS A 30 7.00 -11.59 15.26
C HIS A 30 6.00 -11.09 14.21
N ARG A 31 6.45 -10.37 13.18
CA ARG A 31 5.59 -9.90 12.08
C ARG A 31 5.35 -11.01 11.06
N GLU A 32 4.17 -10.97 10.43
CA GLU A 32 3.80 -11.89 9.35
C GLU A 32 4.62 -11.66 8.07
N TRP A 33 5.19 -10.45 7.92
CA TRP A 33 6.12 -10.08 6.86
C TRP A 33 7.51 -9.76 7.43
N HIS A 34 8.53 -9.83 6.57
CA HIS A 34 9.94 -9.79 7.02
C HIS A 34 10.70 -8.54 6.56
N GLN A 35 10.21 -7.89 5.50
CA GLN A 35 10.82 -6.68 4.95
C GLN A 35 10.61 -5.49 5.88
N CYS A 36 11.53 -4.53 5.81
CA CYS A 36 11.51 -3.32 6.63
C CYS A 36 11.14 -2.13 5.78
N PHE A 37 10.47 -1.17 6.40
CA PHE A 37 10.24 0.12 5.77
C PHE A 37 11.51 0.95 5.74
N GLU A 38 11.69 1.71 4.67
CA GLU A 38 12.75 2.70 4.52
C GLU A 38 12.14 4.10 4.49
N PRO A 39 12.64 5.07 5.28
CA PRO A 39 12.14 6.43 5.25
C PRO A 39 12.46 7.11 3.91
N ILE A 40 11.51 7.85 3.37
CA ILE A 40 11.71 8.68 2.17
C ILE A 40 12.22 10.06 2.63
N PRO A 41 13.44 10.46 2.27
CA PRO A 41 14.03 11.71 2.77
C PRO A 41 13.20 12.95 2.39
N GLY A 42 12.98 13.84 3.36
CA GLY A 42 12.30 15.12 3.14
C GLY A 42 10.78 15.08 3.22
N MET A 43 10.20 13.94 3.61
CA MET A 43 8.76 13.79 3.84
C MET A 43 8.49 12.83 5.01
N ASP A 44 7.30 12.94 5.60
CA ASP A 44 6.80 11.95 6.57
C ASP A 44 6.23 10.74 5.81
N ALA A 45 7.13 10.01 5.12
CA ALA A 45 6.76 8.86 4.32
C ALA A 45 7.80 7.74 4.37
N TRP A 46 7.36 6.52 4.12
CA TRP A 46 8.17 5.31 4.14
C TRP A 46 7.75 4.35 3.04
N ALA A 47 8.72 3.69 2.41
CA ALA A 47 8.50 2.70 1.36
C ALA A 47 8.92 1.31 1.84
N ILE A 48 8.27 0.26 1.31
CA ILE A 48 8.65 -1.14 1.50
C ILE A 48 8.34 -1.91 0.21
N ASP A 49 9.30 -2.72 -0.22
CA ASP A 49 9.17 -3.56 -1.40
C ASP A 49 9.09 -5.04 -1.01
N PHE A 50 8.14 -5.75 -1.61
CA PHE A 50 7.97 -7.18 -1.43
C PHE A 50 8.25 -7.93 -2.73
N TRP A 51 9.14 -8.90 -2.68
CA TRP A 51 9.52 -9.77 -3.81
C TRP A 51 8.68 -11.07 -3.88
N ARG A 52 7.75 -11.25 -2.94
CA ARG A 52 6.79 -12.37 -2.84
C ARG A 52 5.51 -11.89 -2.19
N ARG A 53 4.39 -12.63 -2.37
CA ARG A 53 3.13 -12.48 -1.62
C ARG A 53 3.29 -12.82 -0.12
N ASN A 54 4.20 -12.14 0.57
CA ASN A 54 4.49 -12.32 2.01
C ASN A 54 4.15 -11.07 2.82
N TRP A 55 3.30 -10.20 2.28
CA TRP A 55 2.78 -8.98 2.91
C TRP A 55 1.42 -9.20 3.61
N THR A 56 1.01 -10.47 3.77
CA THR A 56 -0.17 -10.82 4.57
C THR A 56 -0.04 -10.18 5.96
N GLY A 57 -1.12 -9.56 6.44
CA GLY A 57 -1.14 -8.87 7.73
C GLY A 57 -0.64 -7.42 7.72
N LEU A 58 -0.04 -6.91 6.62
CA LEU A 58 0.46 -5.54 6.57
C LEU A 58 -0.65 -4.49 6.76
N LEU A 59 -1.70 -4.53 5.94
CA LEU A 59 -2.80 -3.55 6.05
C LEU A 59 -3.49 -3.62 7.43
N PRO A 60 -3.90 -4.80 7.96
CA PRO A 60 -4.45 -4.89 9.31
C PRO A 60 -3.50 -4.37 10.40
N HIS A 61 -2.19 -4.54 10.23
CA HIS A 61 -1.22 -3.97 11.16
C HIS A 61 -1.23 -2.45 11.09
N LEU A 62 -1.13 -1.87 9.90
CA LEU A 62 -1.18 -0.42 9.69
C LEU A 62 -2.49 0.18 10.22
N GLU A 63 -3.62 -0.50 10.10
CA GLU A 63 -4.91 -0.06 10.66
C GLU A 63 -4.89 0.10 12.19
N GLN A 64 -4.14 -0.76 12.89
CA GLN A 64 -4.09 -0.81 14.35
C GLN A 64 -3.04 0.12 14.96
N MET A 65 -2.20 0.75 14.14
CA MET A 65 -1.13 1.60 14.64
C MET A 65 -1.70 2.87 15.30
N PRO A 66 -1.07 3.36 16.38
CA PRO A 66 -1.51 4.54 17.11
C PRO A 66 -1.09 5.83 16.38
N TRP A 67 -1.62 6.05 15.17
CA TRP A 67 -1.28 7.20 14.34
C TRP A 67 -1.56 8.53 15.06
N PRO A 68 -0.62 9.50 15.08
CA PRO A 68 -0.85 10.80 15.71
C PRO A 68 -1.95 11.60 15.01
N PHE A 69 -2.01 11.49 13.68
CA PHE A 69 -3.02 12.13 12.83
C PHE A 69 -3.61 11.09 11.85
N PRO A 70 -4.57 10.25 12.30
CA PRO A 70 -5.15 9.17 11.49
C PRO A 70 -5.65 9.62 10.12
N GLN A 71 -6.27 10.81 10.04
CA GLN A 71 -6.80 11.39 8.80
C GLN A 71 -5.73 11.75 7.76
N SER A 72 -4.46 11.83 8.16
CA SER A 72 -3.34 12.10 7.25
C SER A 72 -2.77 10.84 6.61
N VAL A 73 -3.11 9.66 7.15
CA VAL A 73 -2.55 8.38 6.72
C VAL A 73 -3.06 8.03 5.33
N GLN A 74 -2.11 7.97 4.40
CA GLN A 74 -2.31 7.50 3.03
C GLN A 74 -1.39 6.31 2.80
N VAL A 75 -1.95 5.20 2.34
CA VAL A 75 -1.20 4.01 1.96
C VAL A 75 -1.37 3.84 0.46
N LEU A 76 -0.28 4.04 -0.28
CA LEU A 76 -0.22 3.76 -1.70
C LEU A 76 0.27 2.34 -1.88
N LEU A 77 -0.40 1.59 -2.76
CA LEU A 77 -0.01 0.22 -3.05
C LEU A 77 -0.03 -0.05 -4.54
N ARG A 78 1.01 -0.73 -5.02
CA ARG A 78 1.12 -1.15 -6.42
C ARG A 78 1.72 -2.55 -6.49
N ASP A 79 0.93 -3.50 -6.99
CA ASP A 79 1.47 -4.77 -7.50
C ASP A 79 2.06 -4.56 -8.91
N GLN A 80 3.00 -5.41 -9.31
CA GLN A 80 3.61 -5.38 -10.64
C GLN A 80 2.60 -5.38 -11.81
N ASP A 81 1.41 -5.94 -11.63
CA ASP A 81 0.37 -6.01 -12.65
C ASP A 81 -0.55 -4.77 -12.66
N ASP A 82 -0.44 -3.89 -11.66
CA ASP A 82 -1.23 -2.66 -11.56
C ASP A 82 -0.72 -1.58 -12.53
N ASP A 83 -1.66 -0.83 -13.13
CA ASP A 83 -1.35 0.34 -13.96
C ASP A 83 -0.85 1.55 -13.18
N CYS A 84 -1.30 1.66 -11.94
CA CYS A 84 -1.00 2.76 -11.05
C CYS A 84 -1.13 2.31 -9.60
N PHE A 85 -0.66 3.15 -8.68
CA PHE A 85 -0.90 2.94 -7.26
C PHE A 85 -2.39 3.07 -6.95
N GLY A 86 -2.95 2.09 -6.24
CA GLY A 86 -4.17 2.29 -5.48
C GLY A 86 -3.89 3.15 -4.25
N LEU A 87 -4.91 3.84 -3.75
CA LEU A 87 -4.83 4.69 -2.56
C LEU A 87 -5.76 4.15 -1.49
N TRP A 88 -5.24 3.91 -0.29
CA TRP A 88 -6.01 3.63 0.91
C TRP A 88 -5.85 4.78 1.89
N MET A 89 -6.96 5.18 2.49
CA MET A 89 -6.97 6.17 3.57
C MET A 89 -7.60 5.58 4.82
N LEU A 90 -7.07 5.97 5.97
CA LEU A 90 -7.62 5.54 7.24
C LEU A 90 -8.91 6.31 7.52
N HIS A 91 -10.03 5.60 7.53
CA HIS A 91 -11.36 6.16 7.74
C HIS A 91 -12.16 5.28 8.71
N GLU A 92 -12.60 5.85 9.83
CA GLU A 92 -13.27 5.14 10.93
C GLU A 92 -12.44 3.97 11.48
N GLY A 93 -11.12 4.18 11.61
CA GLY A 93 -10.20 3.17 12.13
C GLY A 93 -9.93 2.00 11.19
N ARG A 94 -10.31 2.11 9.91
CA ARG A 94 -10.04 1.09 8.88
C ARG A 94 -9.45 1.72 7.62
N LEU A 95 -8.51 1.03 6.98
CA LEU A 95 -7.93 1.44 5.70
C LEU A 95 -8.94 1.08 4.61
N LYS A 96 -9.54 2.11 4.03
CA LYS A 96 -10.50 1.97 2.94
C LYS A 96 -9.84 2.45 1.65
N GLU A 97 -9.99 1.68 0.60
CA GLU A 97 -9.55 2.11 -0.71
C GLU A 97 -10.37 3.31 -1.17
N VAL A 98 -9.69 4.33 -1.69
CA VAL A 98 -10.27 5.52 -2.31
C VAL A 98 -10.36 5.25 -3.81
N PRO A 99 -11.58 5.26 -4.39
CA PRO A 99 -11.75 5.05 -5.83
C PRO A 99 -11.03 6.14 -6.63
N LEU A 100 -10.12 5.74 -7.51
CA LEU A 100 -9.44 6.66 -8.41
C LEU A 100 -10.23 6.81 -9.72
N PRO A 101 -10.30 8.02 -10.31
CA PRO A 101 -10.97 8.21 -11.60
C PRO A 101 -10.42 7.29 -12.67
N CYS A 102 -11.31 6.75 -13.51
CA CYS A 102 -10.96 5.88 -14.62
C CYS A 102 -10.17 4.62 -14.20
N THR A 103 -10.44 4.07 -13.01
CA THR A 103 -9.83 2.82 -12.56
C THR A 103 -10.90 1.79 -12.18
N VAL A 104 -10.57 0.52 -12.38
CA VAL A 104 -11.35 -0.63 -11.90
C VAL A 104 -10.38 -1.60 -11.24
N ARG A 105 -10.76 -2.06 -10.04
CA ARG A 105 -10.06 -3.14 -9.33
C ARG A 105 -10.75 -4.46 -9.61
N GLU A 106 -10.04 -5.38 -10.25
CA GLU A 106 -10.51 -6.74 -10.48
C GLU A 106 -10.39 -7.52 -9.17
N ALA A 107 -11.52 -7.80 -8.52
CA ALA A 107 -11.54 -8.50 -7.25
C ALA A 107 -10.84 -9.87 -7.37
N ASP A 108 -9.79 -10.06 -6.56
CA ASP A 108 -9.24 -11.36 -6.22
C ASP A 108 -9.86 -11.74 -4.86
N ASP A 109 -10.34 -12.97 -4.73
CA ASP A 109 -11.04 -13.49 -3.53
C ASP A 109 -10.19 -13.39 -2.25
N LEU A 110 -8.89 -13.10 -2.37
CA LEU A 110 -7.92 -13.13 -1.28
C LEU A 110 -7.68 -11.79 -0.55
N ALA A 111 -7.94 -10.62 -1.14
CA ALA A 111 -7.92 -9.28 -0.51
C ALA A 111 -7.79 -8.16 -1.57
N PRO A 112 -8.05 -6.88 -1.21
CA PRO A 112 -7.55 -5.73 -1.99
C PRO A 112 -6.05 -5.87 -2.31
N LEU A 113 -5.29 -6.42 -1.38
CA LEU A 113 -3.90 -6.87 -1.56
C LEU A 113 -3.82 -8.12 -2.45
N GLY A 114 -3.66 -7.94 -3.76
CA GLY A 114 -3.52 -9.04 -4.74
C GLY A 114 -4.51 -8.98 -5.90
N SER A 115 -5.50 -8.10 -5.79
CA SER A 115 -6.34 -7.64 -6.89
C SER A 115 -5.57 -6.70 -7.82
N VAL A 116 -5.90 -6.70 -9.11
CA VAL A 116 -5.24 -5.85 -10.11
C VAL A 116 -6.03 -4.56 -10.33
N LEU A 117 -5.36 -3.41 -10.23
CA LEU A 117 -5.90 -2.09 -10.55
C LEU A 117 -5.58 -1.74 -12.00
N THR A 118 -6.62 -1.64 -12.82
CA THR A 118 -6.50 -1.30 -14.24
C THR A 118 -7.14 0.05 -14.53
N ARG A 119 -6.54 0.81 -15.44
CA ARG A 119 -7.10 2.03 -16.02
C ARG A 119 -8.10 1.69 -17.12
N THR A 120 -9.29 2.28 -17.05
CA THR A 120 -10.35 2.10 -18.06
C THR A 120 -10.17 3.01 -19.27
N ASP A 121 -9.29 4.01 -19.18
CA ASP A 121 -9.04 5.02 -20.21
C ASP A 121 -7.75 4.77 -21.01
N ARG A 122 -7.19 3.54 -20.96
CA ARG A 122 -6.04 3.13 -21.79
C ARG A 122 -6.28 3.34 -23.30
N GLY A 123 -7.53 3.36 -23.74
CA GLY A 123 -7.93 3.66 -25.13
C GLY A 123 -8.04 5.15 -25.48
N GLY A 124 -7.71 6.05 -24.56
CA GLY A 124 -7.95 7.48 -24.67
C GLY A 124 -9.30 7.85 -24.07
N CYS A 125 -9.26 8.63 -23.00
CA CYS A 125 -10.42 9.38 -22.55
C CYS A 125 -10.80 10.35 -23.69
N SER A 126 -12.00 10.24 -24.27
CA SER A 126 -12.56 11.40 -24.99
C SER A 126 -12.73 12.47 -23.95
N ALA A 127 -11.84 13.46 -23.98
CA ALA A 127 -11.97 14.67 -23.20
C ALA A 127 -13.37 15.25 -23.49
N VAL A 128 -14.20 15.31 -22.45
CA VAL A 128 -15.47 16.03 -22.46
C VAL A 128 -15.19 17.46 -22.04
#